data_AF-A0A4Q3UUT2-F1
#
_entry.id   AF-A0A4Q3UUT2-F1
#
_cell.length_a   1.000
_cell.length_b   1.000
_cell.length_c   1.000
_cell.angle_alpha   90.00
_cell.angle_beta   90.00
_cell.angle_gamma   90.00
#
_symmetry.space_group_name_H-M   'P 1'
#
loop_
_entity.id
_entity.type
_entity.pdbx_description
1 polymer ?
#
loop_
_entity_poly.entity_id
_entity_poly.type
_entity_poly.pdbx_seq_one_letter_code
_entity_poly.pdbx_strand_id
1 'polypeptide(L)'
;FPPIVGVTPRGDKIARVAVHSGAIEANHVYLPNEASWKAIFLDEIRAFPSGKHDDIVDALSQLMTHVQQGRRQTATIGFAELIDEWTEGPEAGGEPDLHSLW
;
A
#
# COMPACT_ATOMS: atom_id res chain seq x y z
N PHE A 1 3.04 -3.07 -20.56
CA PHE A 1 3.00 -3.96 -19.37
C PHE A 1 4.08 -3.50 -18.41
N PRO A 2 3.79 -3.35 -17.11
CA PRO A 2 4.83 -3.08 -16.12
C PRO A 2 5.84 -4.25 -16.10
N PRO A 3 7.12 -3.98 -15.81
CA PRO A 3 8.13 -5.03 -15.73
C PRO A 3 7.84 -5.98 -14.56
N ILE A 4 8.16 -7.27 -14.74
CA ILE A 4 8.10 -8.25 -13.66
C ILE A 4 9.17 -7.87 -12.63
N VAL A 5 8.75 -7.59 -11.40
CA VAL A 5 9.65 -7.29 -10.28
C VAL A 5 9.74 -8.53 -9.40
N GLY A 6 10.92 -9.15 -9.35
CA GLY A 6 11.19 -10.24 -8.41
C GLY A 6 11.28 -9.71 -6.98
N VAL A 7 10.56 -10.33 -6.04
CA VAL A 7 10.64 -10.00 -4.62
C VAL A 7 11.46 -11.06 -3.90
N THR A 8 12.65 -10.70 -3.43
CA THR A 8 13.45 -11.59 -2.58
C THR A 8 12.86 -11.63 -1.17
N PRO A 9 12.37 -12.78 -0.67
CA PRO A 9 11.83 -12.87 0.69
C PRO A 9 12.94 -12.63 1.71
N ARG A 10 12.69 -11.73 2.67
CA ARG A 10 13.60 -11.45 3.80
C ARG A 10 12.96 -11.92 5.11
N GLY A 11 13.70 -12.70 5.91
CA GLY A 11 13.26 -13.21 7.20
C GLY A 11 12.22 -14.35 7.12
N ASP A 12 11.83 -14.86 8.28
CA ASP A 12 10.90 -15.98 8.40
C ASP A 12 9.48 -15.60 7.96
N LYS A 13 8.75 -16.59 7.41
CA LYS A 13 7.37 -16.43 6.91
C LYS A 13 6.45 -15.75 7.94
N ILE A 14 6.57 -16.15 9.20
CA ILE A 14 5.79 -15.60 10.32
C ILE A 14 6.11 -14.12 10.52
N ALA A 15 7.39 -13.74 10.52
CA ALA A 15 7.81 -12.36 10.72
C ALA A 15 7.28 -11.44 9.60
N ARG A 16 7.24 -11.91 8.35
CA ARG A 16 6.73 -11.13 7.20
C ARG A 16 5.23 -10.84 7.27
N VAL A 17 4.45 -11.73 7.89
CA VAL A 17 3.00 -11.53 8.08
C VAL A 17 2.73 -10.73 9.35
N ALA A 18 3.47 -10.99 10.42
CA ALA A 18 3.31 -10.33 11.72
C ALA A 18 3.45 -8.81 11.65
N VAL A 19 4.38 -8.29 10.82
CA VAL A 19 4.54 -6.83 10.62
C VAL A 19 3.29 -6.15 10.05
N HIS A 20 2.40 -6.91 9.43
CA HIS A 20 1.17 -6.40 8.83
C HIS A 20 -0.06 -6.52 9.74
N SER A 21 0.03 -7.23 10.88
CA SER A 21 -1.10 -7.44 11.79
C SER A 21 -1.74 -6.12 12.24
N GLY A 22 -0.92 -5.13 12.62
CA GLY A 22 -1.42 -3.82 13.04
C GLY A 22 -2.18 -3.07 11.95
N ALA A 23 -1.83 -3.25 10.68
CA ALA A 23 -2.58 -2.63 9.58
C ALA A 23 -3.91 -3.35 9.31
N ILE A 24 -3.95 -4.67 9.47
CA ILE A 24 -5.18 -5.47 9.36
C ILE A 24 -6.14 -5.10 10.49
N GLU A 25 -5.65 -5.04 11.73
CA GLU A 25 -6.43 -4.67 12.92
C GLU A 25 -6.94 -3.22 12.86
N ALA A 26 -6.18 -2.31 12.22
CA ALA A 26 -6.59 -0.93 11.98
C ALA A 26 -7.62 -0.76 10.83
N ASN A 27 -8.23 -1.84 10.34
CA ASN A 27 -9.17 -1.84 9.21
C ASN A 27 -8.59 -1.31 7.88
N HIS A 28 -7.28 -1.41 7.65
CA HIS A 28 -6.67 -1.05 6.37
C HIS A 28 -6.78 -2.15 5.30
N VAL A 29 -7.41 -3.28 5.61
CA VAL A 29 -7.69 -4.38 4.68
C VAL A 29 -9.20 -4.61 4.63
N TYR A 30 -9.79 -4.48 3.44
CA TYR A 30 -11.20 -4.72 3.21
C TYR A 30 -11.39 -5.98 2.36
N LEU A 31 -12.23 -6.89 2.83
CA LEU A 31 -12.68 -8.04 2.05
C LEU A 31 -14.11 -7.76 1.54
N PRO A 32 -14.40 -8.01 0.26
CA PRO A 32 -15.77 -7.93 -0.26
C PRO A 32 -16.73 -8.78 0.57
N ASN A 33 -17.98 -8.33 0.71
CA ASN A 33 -19.00 -9.09 1.43
C ASN A 33 -19.27 -10.43 0.75
N GLU A 34 -19.44 -10.40 -0.57
CA GLU A 34 -19.70 -11.56 -1.41
C GLU A 34 -18.55 -11.75 -2.39
N ALA A 35 -17.76 -12.80 -2.16
CA ALA A 35 -16.71 -13.23 -3.07
C ALA A 35 -16.53 -14.75 -2.94
N SER A 36 -16.51 -15.45 -4.07
CA SER A 36 -16.36 -16.91 -4.12
C SER A 36 -15.02 -17.38 -3.53
N TRP A 37 -13.97 -16.56 -3.61
CA TRP A 37 -12.64 -16.84 -3.08
C TRP A 37 -12.49 -16.53 -1.58
N LYS A 38 -13.47 -15.84 -0.95
CA LYS A 38 -13.36 -15.35 0.43
C LYS A 38 -13.22 -16.47 1.45
N ALA A 39 -13.96 -17.57 1.27
CA ALA A 39 -13.89 -18.72 2.17
C ALA A 39 -12.47 -19.33 2.16
N ILE A 40 -11.94 -19.59 0.96
CA ILE A 40 -10.59 -20.13 0.76
C ILE A 40 -9.52 -19.20 1.35
N PHE A 41 -9.64 -17.89 1.09
CA PHE A 41 -8.75 -16.89 1.66
C PHE A 41 -8.74 -16.95 3.20
N LEU A 42 -9.93 -16.96 3.81
CA LEU A 42 -10.04 -16.96 5.27
C LEU A 42 -9.57 -18.27 5.91
N ASP A 43 -9.80 -19.40 5.25
CA ASP A 43 -9.35 -20.72 5.73
C ASP A 43 -7.82 -20.78 5.76
N GLU A 44 -7.15 -20.28 4.72
CA GLU A 44 -5.70 -20.26 4.65
C GLU A 44 -5.09 -19.29 5.67
N ILE A 45 -5.65 -18.08 5.79
CA ILE A 45 -5.20 -17.08 6.77
C ILE A 45 -5.32 -17.59 8.21
N ARG A 46 -6.37 -18.36 8.54
CA ARG A 46 -6.55 -18.97 9.87
C ARG A 46 -5.69 -20.19 10.11
N ALA A 47 -5.38 -20.96 9.06
CA ALA A 47 -4.56 -22.15 9.16
C ALA A 47 -3.06 -21.81 9.32
N PHE A 48 -2.64 -20.63 8.88
CA PHE A 48 -1.27 -20.15 9.02
C PHE A 48 -0.84 -20.04 10.50
N PRO A 49 0.39 -20.45 10.86
CA PRO A 49 1.50 -20.93 10.01
C PRO A 49 1.52 -22.43 9.75
N SER A 50 0.61 -23.20 10.36
CA SER A 50 0.58 -24.66 10.29
C SER A 50 -0.18 -25.24 9.09
N GLY A 51 -0.77 -24.38 8.27
CA GLY A 51 -1.55 -24.76 7.09
C GLY A 51 -0.71 -25.47 6.04
N LYS A 52 -1.37 -26.32 5.24
CA LYS A 52 -0.72 -26.99 4.11
C LYS A 52 -0.34 -26.01 2.99
N HIS A 53 -1.06 -24.89 2.90
CA HIS A 53 -0.94 -23.87 1.88
C HIS A 53 -0.61 -22.53 2.54
N ASP A 54 0.25 -21.75 1.90
CA ASP A 54 0.64 -20.40 2.33
C ASP A 54 0.79 -19.40 1.16
N ASP A 55 0.37 -19.80 -0.05
CA ASP A 55 0.46 -18.98 -1.27
C ASP A 55 -0.35 -17.68 -1.15
N ILE A 56 -1.57 -17.74 -0.57
CA ILE A 56 -2.43 -16.57 -0.35
C ILE A 56 -1.81 -15.66 0.72
N VAL A 57 -1.24 -16.25 1.77
CA VAL A 57 -0.57 -15.51 2.85
C VAL A 57 0.67 -14.79 2.32
N ASP A 58 1.47 -15.46 1.49
CA ASP A 58 2.65 -14.88 0.85
C ASP A 58 2.23 -13.75 -0.11
N ALA A 59 1.20 -13.93 -0.93
CA ALA A 59 0.67 -12.89 -1.81
C ALA A 59 0.17 -11.65 -1.04
N LEU A 60 -0.57 -11.86 0.06
CA LEU A 60 -1.03 -10.77 0.94
C LEU A 60 0.16 -9.99 1.53
N SER A 61 1.17 -10.71 2.04
CA SER A 61 2.35 -10.07 2.63
C SER A 61 3.13 -9.22 1.63
N GLN A 62 3.21 -9.66 0.37
CA GLN A 62 3.87 -8.93 -0.70
C GLN A 62 3.07 -7.68 -1.09
N LEU A 63 1.74 -7.80 -1.25
CA LEU A 63 0.86 -6.68 -1.52
C LEU A 63 0.99 -5.59 -0.45
N MET A 64 0.91 -5.97 0.83
CA MET A 64 0.97 -5.02 1.94
C MET A 64 2.35 -4.35 2.05
N THR A 65 3.41 -5.08 1.73
CA THR A 65 4.77 -4.51 1.63
C THR A 65 4.85 -3.49 0.50
N HIS A 66 4.30 -3.81 -0.68
CA HIS A 66 4.28 -2.92 -1.82
C HIS A 66 3.49 -1.63 -1.52
N VAL A 67 2.31 -1.73 -0.91
CA VAL A 67 1.50 -0.57 -0.51
C VAL A 67 2.25 0.32 0.49
N GLN A 68 2.93 -0.27 1.49
CA GLN A 68 3.73 0.50 2.44
C GLN A 68 4.94 1.18 1.80
N GLN A 69 5.57 0.55 0.79
CA GLN A 69 6.68 1.14 0.05
C GLN A 69 6.21 2.28 -0.87
N GLY A 70 5.06 2.13 -1.52
CA GLY A 70 4.43 3.21 -2.30
C GLY A 70 4.13 4.44 -1.43
N ARG A 71 3.60 4.23 -0.21
CA ARG A 71 3.38 5.31 0.77
C ARG A 71 4.67 5.98 1.26
N ARG A 72 5.80 5.30 1.20
CA ARG A 72 7.12 5.85 1.52
C ARG A 72 7.76 6.61 0.35
N GLN A 73 7.35 6.31 -0.89
CA GLN A 73 7.86 6.97 -2.09
C GLN A 73 7.02 8.18 -2.53
N THR A 74 5.78 8.30 -2.06
CA THR A 74 5.13 9.61 -1.97
C THR A 74 5.81 10.39 -0.84
N ALA A 75 6.97 10.98 -1.16
CA ALA A 75 7.50 12.08 -0.38
C ALA A 75 6.34 13.06 -0.21
N THR A 76 5.87 13.15 1.01
CA THR A 76 4.87 14.10 1.42
C THR A 76 5.53 15.45 1.24
N ILE A 77 5.26 16.16 0.13
CA ILE A 77 5.24 17.61 0.24
C ILE A 77 4.12 17.86 1.22
N GLY A 78 4.48 18.17 2.45
CA GLY A 78 3.49 18.48 3.48
C GLY A 78 2.61 19.59 2.94
N PHE A 79 1.31 19.56 3.20
CA PHE A 79 0.42 20.66 2.81
C PHE A 79 0.98 22.01 3.31
N ALA A 80 1.69 22.01 4.45
CA ALA A 80 2.42 23.17 4.97
C ALA A 80 3.65 23.59 4.15
N GLU A 81 4.39 22.63 3.59
CA GLU A 81 5.57 22.88 2.75
C GLU A 81 5.17 23.49 1.39
N LEU A 82 4.00 23.08 0.89
CA LEU A 82 3.39 23.61 -0.34
C LEU A 82 2.84 25.04 -0.17
N ILE A 83 2.50 25.45 1.07
CA ILE A 83 2.02 26.80 1.38
C ILE A 83 3.20 27.76 1.54
N ASP A 84 4.32 27.36 2.13
CA ASP A 84 5.54 28.19 2.23
C ASP A 84 6.10 28.52 0.83
N GLU A 85 6.10 27.56 -0.09
CA GLU A 85 6.50 27.78 -1.50
C GLU A 85 5.55 28.76 -2.23
N TRP A 86 4.27 28.79 -1.87
CA TRP A 86 3.28 29.74 -2.40
C TRP A 86 3.30 31.12 -1.73
N THR A 87 3.91 31.24 -0.55
CA THR A 87 3.88 32.47 0.27
C THR A 87 5.18 33.28 0.14
N GLU A 88 6.29 32.67 -0.31
CA GLU A 88 7.57 33.34 -0.56
C GLU A 88 7.91 33.53 -2.06
N GLY A 89 6.99 34.16 -2.82
CA GLY A 89 7.27 34.99 -4.01
C GLY A 89 7.31 34.33 -5.40
N PRO A 90 7.25 35.11 -6.52
CA PRO A 90 7.33 36.57 -6.63
C PRO A 90 6.06 37.24 -7.19
N GLU A 91 5.81 38.46 -6.73
CA GLU A 91 5.14 39.55 -7.46
C GLU A 91 3.84 39.21 -8.23
N ALA A 92 2.72 39.54 -7.58
CA ALA A 92 1.46 40.01 -8.15
C ALA A 92 1.34 40.05 -9.70
N GLY A 93 0.39 39.28 -10.25
CA GLY A 93 -0.38 39.75 -11.42
C GLY A 93 -0.49 38.86 -12.66
N GLY A 94 -0.32 37.54 -12.58
CA GLY A 94 -0.60 36.64 -13.70
C GLY A 94 -1.62 35.57 -13.33
N GLU A 95 -2.85 35.67 -13.85
CA GLU A 95 -3.87 34.62 -13.75
C GLU A 95 -3.35 33.35 -14.46
N PRO A 96 -3.33 32.16 -13.82
CA PRO A 96 -2.81 30.95 -14.43
C PRO A 96 -3.73 30.47 -15.56
N ASP A 97 -3.17 30.27 -16.75
CA ASP A 97 -3.88 29.71 -17.90
C ASP A 97 -4.26 28.23 -17.64
N LEU A 98 -5.56 28.00 -17.43
CA LEU A 98 -6.12 26.69 -17.14
C LEU A 98 -6.27 25.80 -18.40
N HIS A 99 -5.87 26.27 -19.59
CA HIS A 99 -5.99 25.52 -20.84
C HIS A 99 -4.90 24.46 -21.09
N SER A 100 -3.85 24.37 -20.25
CA SER A 100 -2.79 23.36 -20.41
C SER A 100 -2.98 22.10 -19.54
N LEU A 101 -4.12 21.94 -18.88
CA LEU A 101 -4.39 20.82 -17.96
C LEU A 101 -5.41 19.78 -18.47
N TRP A 102 -5.71 19.76 -19.77
CA TRP A 102 -6.41 18.66 -20.44
C TRP A 102 -5.75 18.30 -21.77
#